data_AF-D0VWT3-F1
#
_entry.id   AF-D0VWT3-F1
#
_cell.length_a   1.000
_cell.length_b   1.000
_cell.length_c   1.000
_cell.angle_alpha   90.00
_cell.angle_beta   90.00
_cell.angle_gamma   90.00
#
_symmetry.space_group_name_H-M   'P 1'
#
loop_
_entity.id
_entity.type
_entity.pdbx_description
1 polymer ?
#
loop_
_entity_poly.entity_id
_entity_poly.type
_entity_poly.pdbx_seq_one_letter_code
_entity_poly.pdbx_strand_id
1 'polypeptide(L)' 'KSCCPSTTGRNIYNTCRLTGSSRETCAKLSGCKIISASTCPSNYPK' A
#
# COMPACT_ATOMS: atom_id res chain seq x y z
N LYS A 1 -3.19 -8.44 -1.05
CA LYS A 1 -2.27 -7.83 -0.05
C LYS A 1 -1.72 -6.51 -0.57
N SER A 2 -1.51 -5.49 0.27
CA SER A 2 -0.88 -4.22 -0.15
C SER A 2 0.60 -4.22 0.21
N CYS A 3 1.49 -3.82 -0.70
CA CYS A 3 2.94 -3.76 -0.52
C CYS A 3 3.45 -2.38 -0.92
N CYS A 4 4.25 -1.76 -0.08
CA CYS A 4 4.65 -0.36 -0.17
C CYS A 4 6.17 -0.23 -0.30
N PRO A 5 6.68 0.78 -1.04
CA PRO A 5 8.11 0.94 -1.27
C PRO A 5 8.85 1.46 -0.03
N SER A 6 8.15 2.16 0.87
CA SER A 6 8.72 2.78 2.06
C SER A 6 7.71 2.79 3.21
N THR A 7 8.21 3.03 4.43
CA THR A 7 7.36 3.21 5.62
C THR A 7 6.43 4.42 5.46
N THR A 8 6.90 5.49 4.81
CA THR A 8 6.07 6.67 4.49
C THR A 8 4.89 6.29 3.59
N GLY A 9 5.14 5.51 2.52
CA GLY A 9 4.07 5.01 1.66
C GLY A 9 3.06 4.13 2.43
N ARG A 10 3.55 3.26 3.33
CA ARG A 10 2.69 2.48 4.22
C ARG A 10 1.82 3.36 5.10
N ASN A 11 2.36 4.41 5.70
CA ASN A 11 1.61 5.34 6.53
C ASN A 11 0.53 6.06 5.72
N ILE A 12 0.85 6.58 4.53
CA ILE A 12 -0.12 7.22 3.63
C ILE A 12 -1.23 6.23 3.24
N TYR A 13 -0.88 4.99 2.89
CA TYR A 13 -1.87 3.95 2.59
C TYR A 13 -2.81 3.70 3.77
N ASN A 14 -2.27 3.58 4.98
CA ASN A 14 -3.05 3.33 6.18
C ASN A 14 -3.97 4.52 6.49
N THR A 15 -3.47 5.75 6.44
CA THR A 15 -4.28 6.96 6.63
C THR A 15 -5.40 7.06 5.60
N CYS A 16 -5.11 6.83 4.32
CA CYS A 16 -6.12 6.80 3.27
C CYS A 16 -7.17 5.70 3.48
N ARG A 17 -6.79 4.56 4.05
CA ARG A 17 -7.75 3.49 4.37
C ARG A 17 -8.66 3.86 5.55
N LEU A 18 -8.17 4.67 6.50
CA LEU A 18 -8.97 5.17 7.62
C LEU A 18 -10.07 6.13 7.17
N THR A 19 -9.89 6.85 6.06
CA THR A 19 -10.93 7.73 5.48
C THR A 19 -12.02 6.96 4.73
N GLY A 20 -11.93 5.63 4.65
CA GLY A 20 -12.90 4.78 3.93
C GLY A 20 -12.64 4.63 2.43
N SER A 21 -11.59 5.24 1.88
CA SER A 21 -11.25 5.14 0.46
C SER A 21 -10.87 3.71 0.04
N SER A 22 -11.10 3.34 -1.23
CA SER A 22 -10.82 2.00 -1.75
C SER A 22 -9.34 1.64 -1.68
N ARG A 23 -9.03 0.34 -1.69
CA ARG A 23 -7.64 -0.13 -1.63
C ARG A 23 -6.86 0.36 -2.84
N GLU A 24 -7.47 0.35 -4.02
CA GLU A 24 -6.89 0.75 -5.29
C GLU A 24 -6.53 2.24 -5.29
N THR A 25 -7.43 3.10 -4.78
CA THR A 25 -7.17 4.53 -4.64
C THR A 25 -6.02 4.78 -3.67
N CYS A 26 -6.06 4.15 -2.50
CA CYS A 26 -4.99 4.32 -1.51
C CYS A 26 -3.65 3.80 -2.01
N ALA A 27 -3.63 2.71 -2.76
CA ALA A 27 -2.43 2.16 -3.37
C ALA A 27 -1.82 3.16 -4.37
N LYS A 28 -2.63 3.74 -5.26
CA LYS A 28 -2.19 4.77 -6.20
C LYS A 28 -1.64 6.02 -5.49
N LEU A 29 -2.33 6.51 -4.46
CA LEU A 29 -1.93 7.70 -3.70
C LEU A 29 -0.59 7.51 -2.98
N SER A 30 -0.35 6.31 -2.44
CA SER A 30 0.82 5.98 -1.60
C SER A 30 1.99 5.38 -2.38
N GLY A 31 1.83 5.14 -3.68
CA GLY A 31 2.78 4.37 -4.48
C GLY A 31 2.86 2.89 -4.09
N CYS A 32 1.92 2.39 -3.30
CA CYS A 32 1.85 0.98 -2.94
C CYS A 32 1.21 0.16 -4.07
N LYS A 33 1.47 -1.14 -4.08
CA LYS A 33 0.89 -2.11 -5.02
C LYS A 33 -0.02 -3.08 -4.30
N ILE A 34 -1.13 -3.42 -4.93
CA ILE A 34 -1.96 -4.53 -4.48
C ILE A 34 -1.53 -5.76 -5.26
N ILE A 35 -1.14 -6.80 -4.54
CA ILE A 35 -0.73 -8.09 -5.11
C ILE A 35 -1.64 -9.20 -4.61
N SER A 36 -1.80 -10.25 -5.41
CA SER A 36 -2.48 -11.48 -5.01
C SER A 36 -1.63 -12.38 -4.11
N ALA A 37 -0.29 -12.21 -4.14
CA ALA A 37 0.62 -13.02 -3.33
C ALA A 37 0.55 -12.69 -1.82
N SER A 38 0.99 -13.64 -1.01
CA SER A 38 1.05 -13.55 0.45
C SER A 38 2.25 -12.75 0.98
N THR A 39 3.32 -12.67 0.17
CA THR A 39 4.58 -11.98 0.50
C THR A 39 4.83 -10.81 -0.45
N CYS A 40 5.39 -9.73 0.10
CA CYS A 40 5.72 -8.55 -0.68
C CYS A 40 7.08 -8.72 -1.40
N PRO A 41 7.22 -8.23 -2.64
CA PRO A 41 8.51 -8.26 -3.33
C PRO A 41 9.52 -7.35 -2.62
N SER A 42 10.81 -7.63 -2.78
CA SER A 42 11.92 -6.86 -2.19
C SER A 42 11.86 -5.36 -2.52
N ASN A 43 11.33 -5.02 -3.68
CA ASN A 43 11.18 -3.63 -4.15
C ASN A 43 10.02 -2.88 -3.44
N TYR A 44 9.12 -3.61 -2.77
CA TYR A 44 7.99 -3.06 -2.01
C TYR A 44 7.87 -3.77 -0.65
N PRO A 45 8.89 -3.72 0.21
CA PRO A 45 8.98 -4.60 1.37
C PRO A 45 8.03 -4.22 2.51
N LYS A 46 7.35 -3.08 2.42
CA LYS A 46 6.54 -2.51 3.52
C LYS A 46 5.06 -2.76 3.39
#